data_AF-A0A4R0ILC9-F1
#
_entry.id   AF-A0A4R0ILC9-F1
#
_cell.length_a   1.000
_cell.length_b   1.000
_cell.length_c   1.000
_cell.angle_alpha   90.00
_cell.angle_beta   90.00
_cell.angle_gamma   90.00
#
_symmetry.space_group_name_H-M   'P 1'
#
loop_
_entity.id
_entity.type
_entity.pdbx_description
1 polymer ?
#
loop_
_entity_poly.entity_id
_entity_poly.type
_entity_poly.pdbx_seq_one_letter_code
_entity_poly.pdbx_strand_id
1 'polypeptide(L)'
;MGEPFTEYREVTAADPLRQGDVLEAVDPGATIWDRHLVVITADCDLAFDKHRGRVTCVPLLAEDDYLSEMQIPKIRDRLVARAIVDLQATMARLGLPKVSTHRLREWVGEEEPAEIVALLKLRDREAEAVRRSLESIRRMDSEALTLNEAVEALVDGQLMGPNPPKRENALGRVMPPLRSNYTQPPGDAFFLGSIAPGQAAGYFAYLRYLKQIWEPCIALGPKRQEVTYRRIARLRDKFTHALVQRFALVFMSIGLPTEYEDVRDLHSEVLEATFS
;
A
#
# COMPACT_ATOMS: atom_id res chain seq x y z
N MET A 1 8.04 -36.94 -4.05
CA MET A 1 7.29 -35.66 -4.01
C MET A 1 8.31 -34.56 -4.03
N GLY A 2 8.27 -33.64 -5.01
CA GLY A 2 9.20 -32.53 -5.04
C GLY A 2 8.97 -31.59 -3.86
N GLU A 3 10.03 -30.94 -3.37
CA GLU A 3 9.88 -29.88 -2.38
C GLU A 3 8.88 -28.83 -2.88
N PRO A 4 7.95 -28.36 -2.03
CA PRO A 4 7.08 -27.25 -2.39
C PRO A 4 7.94 -26.04 -2.78
N PHE A 5 7.58 -25.41 -3.89
CA PHE A 5 8.25 -24.20 -4.35
C PHE A 5 8.11 -23.09 -3.32
N THR A 6 9.24 -22.51 -2.89
CA THR A 6 9.27 -21.36 -1.99
C THR A 6 10.22 -20.29 -2.52
N GLU A 7 9.89 -19.02 -2.27
CA GLU A 7 10.74 -17.90 -2.66
C GLU A 7 11.92 -17.66 -1.71
N TYR A 8 11.90 -18.30 -0.55
CA TYR A 8 12.93 -18.19 0.48
C TYR A 8 13.77 -19.47 0.62
N ARG A 9 14.82 -19.35 1.41
CA ARG A 9 15.60 -20.43 2.01
C ARG A 9 15.77 -20.15 3.51
N GLU A 10 15.89 -21.20 4.29
CA GLU A 10 16.23 -21.08 5.70
C GLU A 10 17.66 -20.56 5.87
N VAL A 11 17.88 -19.86 6.97
CA VAL A 11 19.19 -19.34 7.37
C VAL A 11 19.42 -19.65 8.82
N THR A 12 20.68 -19.89 9.17
CA THR A 12 21.11 -20.15 10.54
C THR A 12 21.62 -18.88 11.19
N ALA A 13 21.81 -18.90 12.51
CA ALA A 13 22.46 -17.80 13.21
C ALA A 13 23.96 -17.65 12.84
N ALA A 14 24.58 -18.67 12.23
CA ALA A 14 25.98 -18.59 11.81
C ALA A 14 26.16 -17.87 10.47
N ASP A 15 25.10 -17.74 9.67
CA ASP A 15 25.18 -17.09 8.37
C ASP A 15 25.38 -15.57 8.52
N PRO A 16 26.29 -14.93 7.76
CA PRO A 16 26.41 -13.48 7.79
C PRO A 16 25.13 -12.82 7.28
N LEU A 17 24.85 -11.60 7.72
CA LEU A 17 23.77 -10.78 7.17
C LEU A 17 24.03 -10.53 5.67
N ARG A 18 23.02 -10.70 4.82
CA ARG A 18 23.11 -10.49 3.37
C ARG A 18 21.87 -9.81 2.79
N GLN A 19 22.03 -9.29 1.58
CA GLN A 19 20.92 -8.84 0.77
C GLN A 19 19.89 -9.96 0.60
N GLY A 20 18.61 -9.63 0.72
CA GLY A 20 17.51 -10.57 0.70
C GLY A 20 17.23 -11.26 2.04
N ASP A 21 17.99 -10.98 3.11
CA ASP A 21 17.61 -11.44 4.45
C ASP A 21 16.26 -10.83 4.86
N VAL A 22 15.38 -11.69 5.39
CA VAL A 22 14.06 -11.31 5.90
C VAL A 22 14.15 -11.17 7.41
N LEU A 23 13.78 -10.00 7.89
CA LEU A 23 13.77 -9.60 9.29
C LEU A 23 12.33 -9.51 9.79
N GLU A 24 12.12 -9.92 11.03
CA GLU A 24 10.85 -9.81 11.73
C GLU A 24 11.04 -9.03 13.04
N ALA A 25 10.16 -8.07 13.30
CA ALA A 25 10.15 -7.36 14.56
C ALA A 25 9.85 -8.30 15.72
N VAL A 26 10.62 -8.17 16.80
CA VAL A 26 10.40 -8.93 18.05
C VAL A 26 9.15 -8.42 18.78
N ASP A 27 8.83 -7.14 18.63
CA ASP A 27 7.63 -6.53 19.21
C ASP A 27 6.36 -7.08 18.54
N PRO A 28 5.46 -7.77 19.28
CA PRO A 28 4.18 -8.22 18.75
C PRO A 28 3.23 -7.07 18.39
N GLY A 29 3.48 -5.84 18.86
CA GLY A 29 2.73 -4.63 18.50
C GLY A 29 3.29 -3.85 17.29
N ALA A 30 4.38 -4.31 16.66
CA ALA A 30 4.96 -3.63 15.51
C ALA A 30 3.95 -3.41 14.38
N THR A 31 3.97 -2.20 13.82
CA THR A 31 3.10 -1.78 12.71
C THR A 31 3.37 -2.61 11.45
N ILE A 32 2.46 -2.59 10.47
CA ILE A 32 2.64 -3.29 9.18
C ILE A 32 3.95 -2.88 8.48
N TRP A 33 4.40 -1.64 8.69
CA TRP A 33 5.62 -1.06 8.11
C TRP A 33 6.91 -1.57 8.74
N ASP A 34 6.79 -2.09 9.96
CA ASP A 34 7.92 -2.49 10.78
C ASP A 34 7.96 -3.98 11.04
N ARG A 35 6.84 -4.68 10.82
CA ARG A 35 6.61 -6.08 11.13
C ARG A 35 7.60 -6.99 10.42
N HIS A 36 7.63 -6.93 9.09
CA HIS A 36 8.52 -7.74 8.25
C HIS A 36 9.28 -6.82 7.30
N LEU A 37 10.58 -7.02 7.21
CA LEU A 37 11.47 -6.20 6.39
C LEU A 37 12.37 -7.13 5.57
N VAL A 38 12.72 -6.73 4.35
CA VAL A 38 13.76 -7.39 3.56
C VAL A 38 14.95 -6.46 3.38
N VAL A 39 16.14 -6.99 3.65
CA VAL A 39 17.40 -6.27 3.50
C VAL A 39 17.68 -6.05 2.01
N ILE A 40 17.87 -4.79 1.64
CA ILE A 40 18.23 -4.40 0.27
C ILE A 40 19.65 -3.83 0.17
N THR A 41 20.34 -3.58 1.29
CA THR A 41 21.77 -3.25 1.29
C THR A 41 22.54 -4.28 0.47
N ALA A 42 23.37 -3.81 -0.46
CA ALA A 42 24.13 -4.68 -1.33
C ALA A 42 25.13 -5.54 -0.54
N ASP A 43 25.33 -6.78 -1.00
CA ASP A 43 26.27 -7.71 -0.37
C ASP A 43 27.70 -7.17 -0.33
N CYS A 44 28.11 -6.40 -1.35
CA CYS A 44 29.42 -5.74 -1.34
C CYS A 44 29.54 -4.69 -0.22
N ASP A 45 28.47 -3.94 0.06
CA ASP A 45 28.49 -2.93 1.13
C ASP A 45 28.53 -3.58 2.51
N LEU A 46 27.81 -4.70 2.69
CA LEU A 46 27.84 -5.51 3.90
C LEU A 46 29.23 -6.14 4.12
N ALA A 47 29.82 -6.71 3.07
CA ALA A 47 31.11 -7.40 3.17
C ALA A 47 32.30 -6.46 3.43
N PHE A 48 32.22 -5.20 2.98
CA PHE A 48 33.28 -4.20 3.14
C PHE A 48 32.99 -3.15 4.22
N ASP A 49 31.97 -3.35 5.06
CA ASP A 49 31.51 -2.41 6.10
C ASP A 49 31.30 -0.97 5.60
N LYS A 50 30.87 -0.82 4.34
CA LYS A 50 30.59 0.50 3.73
C LYS A 50 29.28 1.10 4.24
N HIS A 51 28.50 0.30 4.94
CA HIS A 51 27.19 0.66 5.46
C HIS A 51 27.22 1.40 6.81
N ARG A 52 28.40 1.50 7.47
CA ARG A 52 28.56 2.17 8.78
C ARG A 52 27.55 1.69 9.84
N GLY A 53 27.27 0.39 9.87
CA GLY A 53 26.29 -0.24 10.76
C GLY A 53 24.83 0.09 10.46
N ARG A 54 24.50 0.65 9.29
CA ARG A 54 23.13 0.95 8.86
C ARG A 54 22.69 0.00 7.75
N VAL A 55 21.69 -0.82 8.04
CA VAL A 55 21.11 -1.79 7.10
C VAL A 55 19.86 -1.19 6.49
N THR A 56 19.85 -0.99 5.18
CA THR A 56 18.71 -0.50 4.42
C THR A 56 17.78 -1.66 4.09
N CYS A 57 16.51 -1.48 4.41
CA CYS A 57 15.46 -2.46 4.21
C CYS A 57 14.22 -1.83 3.56
N VAL A 58 13.38 -2.66 2.98
CA VAL A 58 12.01 -2.29 2.55
C VAL A 58 10.99 -3.19 3.28
N PRO A 59 9.78 -2.69 3.56
CA PRO A 59 8.76 -3.46 4.24
C PRO A 59 8.15 -4.52 3.34
N LEU A 60 7.84 -5.66 3.96
CA LEU A 60 7.06 -6.75 3.40
C LEU A 60 5.68 -6.72 4.06
N LEU A 61 4.70 -6.21 3.35
CA LEU A 61 3.33 -6.08 3.86
C LEU A 61 2.57 -7.36 3.56
N ALA A 62 1.82 -7.91 4.53
CA ALA A 62 0.91 -9.02 4.26
C ALA A 62 -0.12 -8.59 3.20
N GLU A 63 -0.64 -9.55 2.41
CA GLU A 63 -1.53 -9.21 1.30
C GLU A 63 -2.77 -8.42 1.75
N ASP A 64 -3.38 -8.80 2.86
CA ASP A 64 -4.56 -8.13 3.41
C ASP A 64 -4.22 -6.69 3.81
N ASP A 65 -3.08 -6.48 4.46
CA ASP A 65 -2.62 -5.15 4.89
C ASP A 65 -2.31 -4.27 3.67
N TYR A 66 -1.59 -4.80 2.68
CA TYR A 66 -1.26 -4.07 1.45
C TYR A 66 -2.52 -3.69 0.68
N LEU A 67 -3.44 -4.63 0.47
CA LEU A 67 -4.66 -4.36 -0.30
C LEU A 67 -5.57 -3.37 0.45
N SER A 68 -5.71 -3.51 1.76
CA SER A 68 -6.51 -2.63 2.60
C SER A 68 -5.96 -1.21 2.63
N GLU A 69 -4.64 -1.05 2.78
CA GLU A 69 -4.02 0.27 2.89
C GLU A 69 -3.86 0.95 1.52
N MET A 70 -3.49 0.18 0.47
CA MET A 70 -3.06 0.77 -0.81
C MET A 70 -4.11 0.73 -1.92
N GLN A 71 -5.03 -0.22 -1.88
CA GLN A 71 -5.94 -0.50 -3.00
C GLN A 71 -7.38 -0.16 -2.67
N ILE A 72 -7.86 -0.53 -1.48
CA ILE A 72 -9.22 -0.22 -1.05
C ILE A 72 -9.52 1.28 -1.12
N PRO A 73 -8.66 2.22 -0.66
CA PRO A 73 -8.94 3.65 -0.75
C PRO A 73 -9.15 4.11 -2.20
N LYS A 74 -8.32 3.64 -3.14
CA LYS A 74 -8.44 3.98 -4.57
C LYS A 74 -9.74 3.45 -5.17
N ILE A 75 -10.14 2.23 -4.81
CA ILE A 75 -11.40 1.64 -5.29
C ILE A 75 -12.58 2.38 -4.69
N ARG A 76 -12.55 2.66 -3.38
CA ARG A 76 -13.54 3.44 -2.63
C ARG A 76 -13.74 4.80 -3.26
N ASP A 77 -12.67 5.57 -3.42
CA ASP A 77 -12.73 6.92 -3.99
C ASP A 77 -13.38 6.94 -5.37
N ARG A 78 -13.02 5.98 -6.23
CA ARG A 78 -13.63 5.86 -7.56
C ARG A 78 -15.12 5.54 -7.51
N LEU A 79 -15.53 4.61 -6.62
CA LEU A 79 -16.94 4.21 -6.49
C LEU A 79 -17.79 5.30 -5.83
N VAL A 80 -17.28 5.92 -4.77
CA VAL A 80 -17.92 7.04 -4.07
C VAL A 80 -18.04 8.25 -5.01
N ALA A 81 -16.99 8.61 -5.75
CA ALA A 81 -17.04 9.71 -6.71
C ALA A 81 -18.14 9.50 -7.76
N ARG A 82 -18.30 8.26 -8.27
CA ARG A 82 -19.39 7.93 -9.19
C ARG A 82 -20.76 8.09 -8.54
N ALA A 83 -20.96 7.56 -7.33
CA ALA A 83 -22.23 7.69 -6.62
C ALA A 83 -22.58 9.15 -6.30
N ILE A 84 -21.58 9.99 -5.98
CA ILE A 84 -21.75 11.43 -5.79
C ILE A 84 -22.21 12.10 -7.09
N VAL A 85 -21.61 11.75 -8.24
CA VAL A 85 -22.04 12.29 -9.54
C VAL A 85 -23.49 11.92 -9.84
N ASP A 86 -23.87 10.67 -9.57
CA ASP A 86 -25.26 10.19 -9.77
C ASP A 86 -26.25 10.91 -8.82
N LEU A 87 -25.84 11.18 -7.58
CA LEU A 87 -26.60 11.97 -6.61
C LEU A 87 -26.73 13.44 -7.07
N GLN A 88 -25.65 14.08 -7.50
CA GLN A 88 -25.67 15.44 -8.04
C GLN A 88 -26.60 15.56 -9.26
N ALA A 89 -26.59 14.58 -10.15
CA ALA A 89 -27.51 14.54 -11.29
C ALA A 89 -28.97 14.42 -10.83
N THR A 90 -29.23 13.62 -9.80
CA THR A 90 -30.56 13.50 -9.18
C THR A 90 -31.00 14.82 -8.55
N MET A 91 -30.12 15.46 -7.78
CA MET A 91 -30.38 16.76 -7.15
C MET A 91 -30.66 17.85 -8.18
N ALA A 92 -29.89 17.90 -9.27
CA ALA A 92 -30.08 18.85 -10.36
C ALA A 92 -31.44 18.68 -11.04
N ARG A 93 -31.87 17.43 -11.28
CA ARG A 93 -33.20 17.13 -11.84
C ARG A 93 -34.35 17.59 -10.92
N LEU A 94 -34.12 17.58 -9.60
CA LEU A 94 -35.06 18.06 -8.58
C LEU A 94 -35.00 19.58 -8.37
N GLY A 95 -34.15 20.31 -9.11
CA GLY A 95 -34.00 21.76 -8.96
C GLY A 95 -33.31 22.18 -7.65
N LEU A 96 -32.56 21.28 -7.01
CA LEU A 96 -31.84 21.57 -5.79
C LEU A 96 -30.55 22.38 -6.05
N PRO A 97 -30.02 23.10 -5.04
CA PRO A 97 -28.77 23.84 -5.16
C PRO A 97 -27.60 22.95 -5.58
N LYS A 98 -26.71 23.50 -6.39
CA LYS A 98 -25.48 22.82 -6.80
C LYS A 98 -24.52 22.74 -5.61
N VAL A 99 -24.16 21.53 -5.21
CA VAL A 99 -23.15 21.25 -4.17
C VAL A 99 -21.92 20.64 -4.83
N SER A 100 -20.72 21.05 -4.42
CA SER A 100 -19.48 20.46 -4.97
C SER A 100 -19.33 19.00 -4.53
N THR A 101 -18.57 18.21 -5.30
CA THR A 101 -18.32 16.78 -5.00
C THR A 101 -17.71 16.60 -3.61
N HIS A 102 -16.72 17.43 -3.27
CA HIS A 102 -16.07 17.44 -1.95
C HIS A 102 -17.07 17.70 -0.83
N ARG A 103 -17.83 18.80 -0.93
CA ARG A 103 -18.78 19.19 0.10
C ARG A 103 -19.88 18.14 0.29
N LEU A 104 -20.32 17.49 -0.79
CA LEU A 104 -21.36 16.46 -0.70
C LEU A 104 -20.84 15.20 0.02
N ARG A 105 -19.59 14.82 -0.21
CA ARG A 105 -18.95 13.70 0.51
C ARG A 105 -18.84 14.01 2.00
N GLU A 106 -18.35 15.21 2.36
CA GLU A 106 -18.26 15.65 3.76
C GLU A 106 -19.64 15.68 4.42
N TRP A 107 -20.64 16.24 3.76
CA TRP A 107 -21.99 16.36 4.30
C TRP A 107 -22.61 14.99 4.63
N VAL A 108 -22.36 13.97 3.80
CA VAL A 108 -22.80 12.58 4.04
C VAL A 108 -22.12 11.97 5.29
N GLY A 109 -20.91 12.41 5.61
CA GLY A 109 -20.19 11.98 6.82
C GLY A 109 -20.62 12.73 8.08
N GLU A 110 -21.10 13.97 7.94
CA GLU A 110 -21.49 14.85 9.05
C GLU A 110 -22.92 14.59 9.57
N GLU A 111 -23.86 14.29 8.68
CA GLU A 111 -25.31 14.25 8.98
C GLU A 111 -25.93 12.90 8.60
N GLU A 112 -27.03 12.51 9.28
CA GLU A 112 -27.76 11.31 8.89
C GLU A 112 -28.48 11.51 7.55
N PRO A 113 -28.55 10.48 6.67
CA PRO A 113 -29.26 10.55 5.40
C PRO A 113 -30.70 11.09 5.52
N ALA A 114 -31.38 10.76 6.61
CA ALA A 114 -32.74 11.24 6.88
C ALA A 114 -32.80 12.75 7.16
N GLU A 115 -31.80 13.29 7.86
CA GLU A 115 -31.70 14.72 8.20
C GLU A 115 -31.40 15.55 6.94
N ILE A 116 -30.49 15.05 6.09
CA ILE A 116 -30.18 15.65 4.78
C ILE A 116 -31.44 15.74 3.91
N VAL A 117 -32.19 14.63 3.80
CA VAL A 117 -33.43 14.57 3.03
C VAL A 117 -34.49 15.52 3.58
N ALA A 118 -34.62 15.60 4.91
CA ALA A 118 -35.53 16.53 5.57
C ALA A 118 -35.15 17.99 5.32
N LEU A 119 -33.85 18.33 5.38
CA LEU A 119 -33.34 19.69 5.10
C LEU A 119 -33.63 20.12 3.65
N LEU A 120 -33.47 19.18 2.71
CA LEU A 120 -33.79 19.39 1.29
C LEU A 120 -35.30 19.44 1.01
N LYS A 121 -36.15 19.19 2.03
CA LYS A 121 -37.62 19.20 1.96
C LYS A 121 -38.18 18.27 0.89
N LEU A 122 -37.46 17.18 0.61
CA LEU A 122 -37.87 16.16 -0.36
C LEU A 122 -38.99 15.29 0.22
N ARG A 123 -39.83 14.74 -0.65
CA ARG A 123 -40.95 13.88 -0.27
C ARG A 123 -41.03 12.62 -1.14
N ASP A 124 -41.71 11.61 -0.61
CA ASP A 124 -42.08 10.38 -1.32
C ASP A 124 -40.90 9.70 -2.06
N ARG A 125 -41.07 9.46 -3.36
CA ARG A 125 -40.09 8.76 -4.20
C ARG A 125 -38.79 9.55 -4.36
N GLU A 126 -38.83 10.88 -4.29
CA GLU A 126 -37.66 11.73 -4.42
C GLU A 126 -36.81 11.66 -3.16
N ALA A 127 -37.47 11.74 -2.00
CA ALA A 127 -36.84 11.52 -0.70
C ALA A 127 -36.16 10.15 -0.64
N GLU A 128 -36.85 9.09 -1.07
CA GLU A 128 -36.32 7.74 -1.05
C GLU A 128 -35.12 7.55 -1.98
N ALA A 129 -35.17 8.10 -3.19
CA ALA A 129 -34.06 8.00 -4.15
C ALA A 129 -32.80 8.72 -3.64
N VAL A 130 -32.95 9.90 -3.04
CA VAL A 130 -31.84 10.65 -2.45
C VAL A 130 -31.31 9.95 -1.19
N ARG A 131 -32.20 9.51 -0.30
CA ARG A 131 -31.83 8.76 0.92
C ARG A 131 -30.95 7.54 0.58
N ARG A 132 -31.38 6.72 -0.38
CA ARG A 132 -30.63 5.53 -0.82
C ARG A 132 -29.27 5.88 -1.42
N SER A 133 -29.15 7.00 -2.13
CA SER A 133 -27.85 7.46 -2.64
C SER A 133 -26.91 7.88 -1.50
N LEU A 134 -27.43 8.59 -0.49
CA LEU A 134 -26.66 9.01 0.68
C LEU A 134 -26.20 7.79 1.50
N GLU A 135 -27.09 6.84 1.75
CA GLU A 135 -26.78 5.57 2.43
C GLU A 135 -25.74 4.75 1.67
N SER A 136 -25.87 4.69 0.34
CA SER A 136 -24.90 4.04 -0.55
C SER A 136 -23.50 4.64 -0.40
N ILE A 137 -23.39 5.98 -0.45
CA ILE A 137 -22.11 6.68 -0.28
C ILE A 137 -21.55 6.40 1.11
N ARG A 138 -22.35 6.58 2.17
CA ARG A 138 -21.93 6.40 3.55
C ARG A 138 -21.46 4.97 3.84
N ARG A 139 -22.16 3.97 3.29
CA ARG A 139 -21.77 2.56 3.43
C ARG A 139 -20.46 2.25 2.72
N MET A 140 -20.20 2.83 1.55
CA MET A 140 -18.91 2.63 0.87
C MET A 140 -17.75 3.35 1.57
N ASP A 141 -18.03 4.49 2.20
CA ASP A 141 -17.04 5.31 2.90
C ASP A 141 -16.79 4.87 4.35
N SER A 142 -17.51 3.86 4.84
CA SER A 142 -17.35 3.38 6.21
C SER A 142 -15.96 2.80 6.45
N GLU A 143 -15.43 3.03 7.64
CA GLU A 143 -14.23 2.37 8.12
C GLU A 143 -14.43 0.85 8.19
N ALA A 144 -13.38 0.11 7.91
CA ALA A 144 -13.36 -1.35 7.92
C ALA A 144 -12.08 -1.82 8.59
N LEU A 145 -12.18 -2.84 9.43
CA LEU A 145 -11.03 -3.37 10.18
C LEU A 145 -10.31 -4.47 9.41
N THR A 146 -10.99 -5.09 8.44
CA THR A 146 -10.44 -6.17 7.61
C THR A 146 -10.68 -5.92 6.13
N LEU A 147 -9.88 -6.57 5.27
CA LEU A 147 -10.07 -6.52 3.82
C LEU A 147 -11.47 -7.02 3.42
N ASN A 148 -11.95 -8.09 4.06
CA ASN A 148 -13.28 -8.66 3.78
C ASN A 148 -14.39 -7.68 4.13
N GLU A 149 -14.32 -7.04 5.30
CA GLU A 149 -15.29 -5.99 5.68
C GLU A 149 -15.27 -4.82 4.71
N ALA A 150 -14.08 -4.40 4.27
CA ALA A 150 -13.94 -3.32 3.29
C ALA A 150 -14.57 -3.69 1.95
N VAL A 151 -14.33 -4.90 1.46
CA VAL A 151 -14.93 -5.40 0.21
C VAL A 151 -16.44 -5.50 0.32
N GLU A 152 -16.98 -6.06 1.41
CA GLU A 152 -18.43 -6.14 1.61
C GLU A 152 -19.05 -4.75 1.74
N ALA A 153 -18.42 -3.80 2.45
CA ALA A 153 -18.89 -2.41 2.51
C ALA A 153 -19.00 -1.75 1.13
N LEU A 154 -18.00 -1.96 0.25
CA LEU A 154 -18.03 -1.47 -1.12
C LEU A 154 -19.09 -2.15 -2.00
N VAL A 155 -19.35 -3.44 -1.76
CA VAL A 155 -20.38 -4.20 -2.50
C VAL A 155 -21.77 -3.81 -2.02
N ASP A 156 -22.02 -3.87 -0.72
CA ASP A 156 -23.29 -3.51 -0.07
C ASP A 156 -23.69 -2.09 -0.41
N GLY A 157 -22.76 -1.14 -0.30
CA GLY A 157 -23.06 0.26 -0.61
C GLY A 157 -23.56 0.43 -2.05
N GLN A 158 -23.01 -0.29 -3.02
CA GLN A 158 -23.53 -0.28 -4.39
C GLN A 158 -24.94 -0.89 -4.50
N LEU A 159 -25.26 -1.92 -3.71
CA LEU A 159 -26.57 -2.58 -3.69
C LEU A 159 -27.64 -1.75 -2.97
N MET A 160 -27.25 -0.82 -2.10
CA MET A 160 -28.16 0.09 -1.40
C MET A 160 -28.62 1.26 -2.28
N GLY A 161 -27.83 1.64 -3.29
CA GLY A 161 -28.10 2.78 -4.16
C GLY A 161 -29.45 2.70 -4.92
N PRO A 162 -29.97 3.82 -5.45
CA PRO A 162 -31.32 3.90 -6.02
C PRO A 162 -31.55 2.97 -7.21
N ASN A 163 -30.51 2.68 -7.99
CA ASN A 163 -30.52 1.74 -9.11
C ASN A 163 -29.49 0.63 -8.86
N PRO A 164 -29.80 -0.35 -7.99
CA PRO A 164 -28.81 -1.30 -7.53
C PRO A 164 -28.41 -2.25 -8.66
N PRO A 165 -27.11 -2.47 -8.90
CA PRO A 165 -26.66 -3.50 -9.81
C PRO A 165 -26.93 -4.89 -9.22
N LYS A 166 -26.83 -5.95 -10.03
CA LYS A 166 -26.72 -7.31 -9.50
C LYS A 166 -25.44 -7.45 -8.66
N ARG A 167 -25.45 -8.27 -7.61
CA ARG A 167 -24.27 -8.50 -6.74
C ARG A 167 -23.01 -8.89 -7.51
N GLU A 168 -23.16 -9.74 -8.53
CA GLU A 168 -22.06 -10.13 -9.42
C GLU A 168 -21.40 -8.93 -10.12
N ASN A 169 -22.20 -7.96 -10.59
CA ASN A 169 -21.69 -6.74 -11.22
C ASN A 169 -21.03 -5.80 -10.21
N ALA A 170 -21.53 -5.73 -8.97
CA ALA A 170 -20.91 -4.96 -7.90
C ALA A 170 -19.53 -5.55 -7.54
N LEU A 171 -19.45 -6.88 -7.37
CA LEU A 171 -18.20 -7.60 -7.17
C LEU A 171 -17.24 -7.42 -8.36
N GLY A 172 -17.76 -7.48 -9.59
CA GLY A 172 -17.00 -7.25 -10.82
C GLY A 172 -16.37 -5.86 -10.92
N ARG A 173 -16.80 -4.88 -10.11
CA ARG A 173 -16.16 -3.55 -10.04
C ARG A 173 -15.06 -3.45 -8.97
N VAL A 174 -15.12 -4.31 -7.95
CA VAL A 174 -14.20 -4.31 -6.80
C VAL A 174 -13.06 -5.31 -6.98
N MET A 175 -13.37 -6.53 -7.41
CA MET A 175 -12.40 -7.63 -7.46
C MET A 175 -11.31 -7.48 -8.53
N PRO A 176 -11.58 -7.02 -9.77
CA PRO A 176 -10.53 -6.95 -10.77
C PRO A 176 -9.35 -6.03 -10.40
N PRO A 177 -9.56 -4.81 -9.85
CA PRO A 177 -8.46 -3.99 -9.33
C PRO A 177 -7.64 -4.67 -8.23
N LEU A 178 -8.26 -5.45 -7.34
CA LEU A 178 -7.54 -6.20 -6.31
C LEU A 178 -6.71 -7.33 -6.95
N ARG A 179 -7.32 -8.13 -7.82
CA ARG A 179 -6.65 -9.23 -8.52
C ARG A 179 -5.49 -8.77 -9.40
N SER A 180 -5.62 -7.62 -10.07
CA SER A 180 -4.56 -7.10 -10.94
C SER A 180 -3.27 -6.78 -10.19
N ASN A 181 -3.32 -6.52 -8.87
CA ASN A 181 -2.11 -6.28 -8.08
C ASN A 181 -1.21 -7.53 -7.99
N TYR A 182 -1.76 -8.74 -8.10
CA TYR A 182 -0.97 -9.96 -8.09
C TYR A 182 -0.30 -10.25 -9.44
N THR A 183 -1.03 -10.00 -10.53
CA THR A 183 -0.54 -10.30 -11.89
C THR A 183 0.30 -9.17 -12.48
N GLN A 184 -0.04 -7.93 -12.14
CA GLN A 184 0.59 -6.70 -12.61
C GLN A 184 0.71 -5.72 -11.43
N PRO A 185 1.53 -6.05 -10.42
CA PRO A 185 1.72 -5.14 -9.31
C PRO A 185 2.20 -3.77 -9.81
N PRO A 186 1.80 -2.67 -9.16
CA PRO A 186 2.34 -1.34 -9.41
C PRO A 186 3.88 -1.35 -9.46
N GLY A 187 4.50 -0.42 -10.17
CA GLY A 187 5.96 -0.40 -10.37
C GLY A 187 6.76 -0.44 -9.07
N ASP A 188 6.18 0.08 -8.00
CA ASP A 188 6.68 0.17 -6.63
C ASP A 188 6.29 -0.98 -5.69
N ALA A 189 5.67 -2.05 -6.19
CA ALA A 189 5.33 -3.23 -5.41
C ALA A 189 5.88 -4.52 -6.05
N PHE A 190 6.29 -5.47 -5.21
CA PHE A 190 6.75 -6.79 -5.66
C PHE A 190 6.09 -7.90 -4.83
N PHE A 191 5.34 -8.79 -5.48
CA PHE A 191 4.62 -9.87 -4.80
C PHE A 191 5.51 -11.09 -4.51
N LEU A 192 5.35 -11.67 -3.32
CA LEU A 192 6.00 -12.89 -2.83
C LEU A 192 4.93 -13.78 -2.20
N GLY A 193 4.84 -15.05 -2.58
CA GLY A 193 3.90 -16.00 -1.98
C GLY A 193 4.26 -16.35 -0.55
N SER A 194 5.56 -16.55 -0.27
CA SER A 194 6.07 -16.80 1.07
C SER A 194 7.41 -16.14 1.33
N ILE A 195 7.61 -15.65 2.55
CA ILE A 195 8.82 -14.94 2.97
C ILE A 195 9.67 -15.73 3.98
N ALA A 196 9.07 -16.71 4.67
CA ALA A 196 9.73 -17.53 5.69
C ALA A 196 8.86 -18.76 6.06
N PRO A 197 9.38 -19.76 6.80
CA PRO A 197 8.57 -20.86 7.32
C PRO A 197 7.38 -20.35 8.14
N GLY A 198 6.18 -20.86 7.86
CA GLY A 198 4.94 -20.41 8.50
C GLY A 198 4.41 -19.06 8.02
N GLN A 199 5.12 -18.36 7.13
CA GLN A 199 4.74 -17.05 6.58
C GLN A 199 4.44 -17.18 5.07
N ALA A 200 3.30 -17.77 4.74
CA ALA A 200 2.88 -18.10 3.36
C ALA A 200 1.52 -17.49 2.97
N ALA A 201 1.14 -16.38 3.63
CA ALA A 201 -0.13 -15.68 3.38
C ALA A 201 -0.08 -14.72 2.17
N GLY A 202 1.02 -14.68 1.41
CA GLY A 202 1.23 -13.66 0.38
C GLY A 202 1.67 -12.32 0.97
N TYR A 203 2.66 -11.71 0.32
CA TYR A 203 3.32 -10.49 0.77
C TYR A 203 3.64 -9.57 -0.41
N PHE A 204 3.58 -8.27 -0.16
CA PHE A 204 4.04 -7.24 -1.09
C PHE A 204 5.23 -6.50 -0.49
N ALA A 205 6.40 -6.59 -1.14
CA ALA A 205 7.50 -5.69 -0.85
C ALA A 205 7.15 -4.29 -1.39
N TYR A 206 7.03 -3.31 -0.51
CA TYR A 206 6.69 -1.94 -0.90
C TYR A 206 7.93 -1.08 -1.03
N LEU A 207 8.33 -0.83 -2.27
CA LEU A 207 9.68 -0.37 -2.64
C LEU A 207 9.88 1.14 -2.45
N ARG A 208 8.81 1.91 -2.26
CA ARG A 208 8.89 3.36 -1.99
C ARG A 208 9.21 3.69 -0.54
N TYR A 209 9.02 2.74 0.37
CA TYR A 209 9.31 2.95 1.78
C TYR A 209 10.67 2.35 2.14
N LEU A 210 11.61 3.21 2.48
CA LEU A 210 12.95 2.82 2.89
C LEU A 210 13.08 2.93 4.41
N LYS A 211 13.56 1.86 5.03
CA LYS A 211 13.89 1.84 6.45
C LYS A 211 15.37 1.57 6.66
N GLN A 212 16.01 2.36 7.51
CA GLN A 212 17.37 2.09 7.97
C GLN A 212 17.35 1.53 9.38
N ILE A 213 17.92 0.34 9.56
CA ILE A 213 18.03 -0.35 10.84
C ILE A 213 19.49 -0.30 11.27
N TRP A 214 19.73 -0.09 12.57
CA TRP A 214 21.07 -0.25 13.11
C TRP A 214 21.40 -1.75 13.23
N GLU A 215 22.48 -2.21 12.61
CA GLU A 215 22.82 -3.65 12.52
C GLU A 215 22.85 -4.35 13.90
N PRO A 216 23.36 -3.72 14.97
CA PRO A 216 23.31 -4.35 16.29
C PRO A 216 21.92 -4.58 16.88
N CYS A 217 20.87 -3.91 16.36
CA CYS A 217 19.47 -4.20 16.70
C CYS A 217 18.94 -5.48 16.04
N ILE A 218 19.72 -6.13 15.17
CA ILE A 218 19.36 -7.39 14.51
C ILE A 218 20.02 -8.54 15.26
N ALA A 219 19.25 -9.56 15.62
CA ALA A 219 19.77 -10.81 16.17
C ALA A 219 20.49 -11.61 15.07
N LEU A 220 21.82 -11.49 15.04
CA LEU A 220 22.72 -12.27 14.20
C LEU A 220 23.40 -13.41 14.97
N GLY A 221 23.04 -13.65 16.23
CA GLY A 221 23.67 -14.67 17.06
C GLY A 221 22.98 -14.85 18.42
N PRO A 222 23.30 -15.93 19.16
CA PRO A 222 22.60 -16.32 20.38
C PRO A 222 22.85 -15.41 21.60
N LYS A 223 23.79 -14.45 21.51
CA LYS A 223 24.30 -13.69 22.66
C LYS A 223 23.73 -12.27 22.84
N ARG A 224 22.77 -11.81 22.02
CA ARG A 224 22.22 -10.45 22.16
C ARG A 224 20.94 -10.44 22.99
N GLN A 225 21.03 -9.89 24.21
CA GLN A 225 19.86 -9.46 24.99
C GLN A 225 19.48 -8.06 24.49
N GLU A 226 18.20 -7.86 24.14
CA GLU A 226 17.61 -6.63 23.59
C GLU A 226 17.89 -6.35 22.10
N VAL A 227 17.34 -7.20 21.23
CA VAL A 227 17.25 -6.94 19.78
C VAL A 227 15.84 -6.47 19.40
N THR A 228 15.75 -5.62 18.39
CA THR A 228 14.45 -5.17 17.82
C THR A 228 13.98 -6.12 16.72
N TYR A 229 14.92 -6.75 16.02
CA TYR A 229 14.64 -7.60 14.87
C TYR A 229 15.33 -8.95 14.99
N ARG A 230 14.67 -10.00 14.50
CA ARG A 230 15.25 -11.33 14.28
C ARG A 230 15.26 -11.66 12.81
N ARG A 231 16.31 -12.32 12.33
CA ARG A 231 16.32 -12.88 10.97
C ARG A 231 15.56 -14.20 10.94
N ILE A 232 14.60 -14.31 10.03
CA ILE A 232 13.72 -15.49 9.94
C ILE A 232 13.95 -16.34 8.69
N ALA A 233 14.49 -15.75 7.62
CA ALA A 233 14.77 -16.42 6.35
C ALA A 233 15.67 -15.55 5.45
N ARG A 234 15.97 -16.04 4.25
CA ARG A 234 16.56 -15.26 3.16
C ARG A 234 15.84 -15.57 1.85
N LEU A 235 15.49 -14.55 1.07
CA LEU A 235 14.98 -14.74 -0.28
C LEU A 235 16.04 -15.44 -1.15
N ARG A 236 15.61 -16.34 -2.03
CA ARG A 236 16.52 -16.96 -3.00
C ARG A 236 17.00 -15.89 -3.99
N ASP A 237 18.23 -16.04 -4.45
CA ASP A 237 18.95 -15.02 -5.21
C ASP A 237 18.15 -14.46 -6.40
N LYS A 238 17.44 -15.31 -7.15
CA LYS A 238 16.59 -14.87 -8.27
C LYS A 238 15.50 -13.85 -7.87
N PHE A 239 14.92 -14.00 -6.67
CA PHE A 239 13.89 -13.07 -6.16
C PHE A 239 14.54 -11.84 -5.54
N THR A 240 15.66 -12.00 -4.84
CA THR A 240 16.46 -10.87 -4.34
C THR A 240 16.88 -9.96 -5.48
N HIS A 241 17.44 -10.51 -6.56
CA HIS A 241 17.84 -9.75 -7.74
C HIS A 241 16.65 -9.06 -8.42
N ALA A 242 15.53 -9.76 -8.61
CA ALA A 242 14.33 -9.18 -9.21
C ALA A 242 13.77 -8.02 -8.36
N LEU A 243 13.74 -8.18 -7.03
CA LEU A 243 13.31 -7.15 -6.09
C LEU A 243 14.23 -5.92 -6.15
N VAL A 244 15.55 -6.13 -6.10
CA VAL A 244 16.54 -5.04 -6.13
C VAL A 244 16.55 -4.33 -7.48
N GLN A 245 16.42 -5.05 -8.59
CA GLN A 245 16.27 -4.46 -9.92
C GLN A 245 15.02 -3.59 -10.00
N ARG A 246 13.88 -4.08 -9.49
CA ARG A 246 12.65 -3.32 -9.45
C ARG A 246 12.77 -2.10 -8.55
N PHE A 247 13.41 -2.23 -7.40
CA PHE A 247 13.72 -1.13 -6.50
C PHE A 247 14.54 -0.04 -7.22
N ALA A 248 15.61 -0.41 -7.93
CA ALA A 248 16.41 0.54 -8.69
C ALA A 248 15.56 1.29 -9.75
N LEU A 249 14.69 0.59 -10.47
CA LEU A 249 13.81 1.20 -11.48
C LEU A 249 12.84 2.23 -10.88
N VAL A 250 12.34 2.01 -9.66
CA VAL A 250 11.45 2.97 -8.98
C VAL A 250 12.14 4.32 -8.81
N PHE A 251 13.41 4.35 -8.43
CA PHE A 251 14.14 5.60 -8.15
C PHE A 251 14.89 6.16 -9.34
N MET A 252 15.29 5.34 -10.32
CA MET A 252 15.87 5.84 -11.57
C MET A 252 14.89 6.66 -12.41
N SER A 253 13.58 6.46 -12.23
CA SER A 253 12.55 7.23 -12.94
C SER A 253 12.42 8.68 -12.47
N ILE A 254 13.10 9.06 -11.38
CA ILE A 254 13.13 10.41 -10.83
C ILE A 254 14.38 11.10 -11.36
N GLY A 255 14.29 11.71 -12.55
CA GLY A 255 15.36 12.55 -13.08
C GLY A 255 15.60 13.79 -12.21
N LEU A 256 16.81 14.33 -12.24
CA LEU A 256 17.09 15.63 -11.64
C LEU A 256 16.64 16.75 -12.59
N PRO A 257 16.18 17.90 -12.07
CA PRO A 257 15.96 19.08 -12.89
C PRO A 257 17.27 19.50 -13.57
N THR A 258 17.18 19.99 -14.80
CA THR A 258 18.34 20.45 -15.58
C THR A 258 19.13 21.53 -14.85
N GLU A 259 18.43 22.37 -14.06
CA GLU A 259 19.03 23.41 -13.23
C GLU A 259 20.03 22.87 -12.20
N TYR A 260 19.85 21.64 -11.71
CA TYR A 260 20.82 20.99 -10.83
C TYR A 260 22.09 20.59 -11.59
N GLU A 261 21.93 20.09 -12.81
CA GLU A 261 23.05 19.67 -13.66
C GLU A 261 23.92 20.88 -14.04
N ASP A 262 23.29 22.00 -14.39
CA ASP A 262 23.97 23.26 -14.71
C ASP A 262 24.80 23.80 -13.52
N VAL A 263 24.25 23.74 -12.31
CA VAL A 263 24.96 24.19 -11.09
C VAL A 263 26.12 23.26 -10.75
N ARG A 264 25.96 21.95 -10.90
CA ARG A 264 27.02 20.97 -10.68
C ARG A 264 28.18 21.20 -11.64
N ASP A 265 27.88 21.43 -12.91
CA ASP A 265 28.89 21.62 -13.95
C ASP A 265 29.64 22.94 -13.73
N LEU A 266 28.94 24.01 -13.33
CA LEU A 266 29.56 25.28 -12.90
C LEU A 266 30.52 25.08 -11.71
N HIS A 267 30.14 24.29 -10.71
CA HIS A 267 31.04 23.97 -9.59
C HIS A 267 32.28 23.20 -10.02
N SER A 268 32.16 22.32 -11.02
CA SER A 268 33.28 21.59 -11.61
C SER A 268 34.24 22.55 -12.32
N GLU A 269 33.72 23.47 -13.12
CA GLU A 269 34.49 24.49 -13.84
C GLU A 269 35.22 25.44 -12.88
N VAL A 270 34.55 25.87 -11.80
CA VAL A 270 35.15 26.70 -10.76
C VAL A 270 36.27 25.97 -10.03
N LEU A 271 36.10 24.67 -9.75
CA LEU A 271 37.15 23.85 -9.15
C LEU A 271 38.38 23.78 -10.06
N GLU A 272 38.18 23.55 -11.35
CA GLU A 272 39.26 23.51 -12.34
C GLU A 272 39.99 24.86 -12.44
N ALA A 273 39.25 25.96 -12.50
CA ALA A 273 39.79 27.32 -12.54
C ALA A 273 40.54 27.73 -11.25
N THR A 274 40.22 27.13 -10.11
CA THR A 274 40.88 27.44 -8.83
C THR A 274 42.28 26.81 -8.73
N PHE A 275 42.55 25.75 -9.49
CA PHE A 275 43.81 25.01 -9.44
C PHE A 275 44.57 25.01 -10.79
N SER A 276 44.17 25.89 -11.73
CA SER A 276 44.86 26.18 -12.99
C SER A 276 45.65 27.47 -12.89
#